data_AF-A0A7Z0QAF3-F1
#
_entry.id   AF-A0A7Z0QAF3-F1
#
_cell.length_a   1.000
_cell.length_b   1.000
_cell.length_c   1.000
_cell.angle_alpha   90.00
_cell.angle_beta   90.00
_cell.angle_gamma   90.00
#
_symmetry.space_group_name_H-M   'P 1'
#
loop_
_entity.id
_entity.type
_entity.pdbx_description
1 polymer ?
#
loop_
_entity_poly.entity_id
_entity_poly.type
_entity_poly.pdbx_seq_one_letter_code
_entity_poly.pdbx_strand_id
1 'polypeptide(L)'
;MKDNTNDNKKTIIPTASAVLEDGTLVEMAFQPKQRRTLFAIYSAGRWTLQDAVDIGSDARLVPFSPNNNLVKNEVVLLPSEPTIYGSEEKLVADIQEFIHRHVDLDVSFEKVATYYVILTWLYDAFNELPYLRFRGDYGTGKTRALLVLGSLCYKGFFASGASTVSPIFHTLDAFRGTLIFDEADFRFSDEKAEIVKILNNGNVSGLPVLRTMMNNQREFNPRAFQVFGPKIVATRGSYDDKGLESRFITEEMGSRPLRSDIPINLPENLKDEARELRNKLPLYRFHRRMDVKLDESLVDPKLEPRLNQILLPLLSVVSDENLRTDLRSMAFDAQLSLVADRGLLVEAQVLEILAELMAGLDRPVVPVADIVAILIDRYGFEYERPITNRWIGSIIRKRLNIRTYKSHGVYVVPTGDRSKIELLCARYGVSTIGSPPPEVYGGHEDGVGATRYLGASDPF
;
A
#
# COMPACT_ATOMS: atom_id res chain seq x y z
N MET A 1 -60.60 -15.19 19.68
CA MET A 1 -59.15 -15.29 19.95
C MET A 1 -58.44 -14.87 18.67
N LYS A 2 -57.69 -13.77 18.72
CA LYS A 2 -56.90 -13.30 17.57
C LYS A 2 -55.70 -14.22 17.44
N ASP A 3 -55.61 -14.86 16.28
CA ASP A 3 -54.47 -15.67 15.87
C ASP A 3 -53.29 -14.72 15.65
N ASN A 4 -52.34 -14.75 16.58
CA ASN A 4 -51.14 -13.93 16.54
C ASN A 4 -50.02 -14.81 15.95
N THR A 5 -50.15 -15.17 14.67
CA THR A 5 -49.07 -15.78 13.91
C THR A 5 -48.01 -14.72 13.68
N ASN A 6 -47.08 -14.64 14.63
CA ASN A 6 -45.84 -13.88 14.51
C ASN A 6 -44.99 -14.59 13.44
N ASP A 7 -45.28 -14.32 12.17
CA ASP A 7 -44.39 -14.69 11.07
C ASP A 7 -43.04 -14.03 11.35
N ASN A 8 -42.06 -14.84 11.77
CA ASN A 8 -40.70 -14.40 12.06
C ASN A 8 -40.06 -13.90 10.75
N LYS A 9 -40.32 -12.64 10.37
CA LYS A 9 -39.77 -12.04 9.16
C LYS A 9 -38.25 -11.98 9.29
N LYS A 10 -37.54 -12.77 8.48
CA LYS A 10 -36.08 -12.72 8.36
C LYS A 10 -35.62 -11.28 8.13
N THR A 11 -34.56 -10.89 8.82
CA THR A 11 -33.91 -9.59 8.64
C THR A 11 -33.22 -9.56 7.28
N ILE A 12 -33.59 -8.62 6.40
CA ILE A 12 -33.00 -8.48 5.07
C ILE A 12 -31.78 -7.57 5.17
N ILE A 13 -30.62 -8.07 4.74
CA ILE A 13 -29.33 -7.37 4.84
C ILE A 13 -28.74 -7.16 3.44
N PRO A 14 -28.78 -5.93 2.90
CA PRO A 14 -28.07 -5.59 1.67
C PRO A 14 -26.57 -5.85 1.81
N THR A 15 -26.02 -6.67 0.92
CA THR A 15 -24.65 -7.19 1.03
C THR A 15 -23.96 -7.12 -0.33
N ALA A 16 -22.70 -6.65 -0.35
CA ALA A 16 -21.87 -6.66 -1.55
C ALA A 16 -20.97 -7.90 -1.64
N SER A 17 -20.54 -8.44 -0.50
CA SER A 17 -19.85 -9.72 -0.37
C SER A 17 -19.90 -10.24 1.05
N ALA A 18 -19.67 -11.53 1.21
CA ALA A 18 -19.47 -12.16 2.51
C ALA A 18 -18.56 -13.39 2.37
N VAL A 19 -17.84 -13.71 3.45
CA VAL A 19 -17.25 -15.02 3.69
C VAL A 19 -18.05 -15.62 4.84
N LEU A 20 -18.76 -16.72 4.58
CA LEU A 20 -19.60 -17.38 5.59
C LEU A 20 -18.74 -18.28 6.50
N GLU A 21 -19.31 -18.70 7.62
CA GLU A 21 -18.59 -19.51 8.63
C GLU A 21 -18.10 -20.86 8.08
N ASP A 22 -18.81 -21.43 7.10
CA ASP A 22 -18.44 -22.67 6.41
C ASP A 22 -17.39 -22.48 5.30
N GLY A 23 -16.88 -21.25 5.12
CA GLY A 23 -15.96 -20.88 4.05
C GLY A 23 -16.63 -20.57 2.71
N THR A 24 -17.96 -20.58 2.63
CA THR A 24 -18.68 -20.18 1.42
C THR A 24 -18.41 -18.71 1.10
N LEU A 25 -18.01 -18.44 -0.14
CA LEU A 25 -17.76 -17.09 -0.64
C LEU A 25 -18.98 -16.57 -1.39
N VAL A 26 -19.42 -15.36 -1.05
CA VAL A 26 -20.56 -14.67 -1.66
C VAL A 26 -20.04 -13.37 -2.27
N GLU A 27 -20.25 -13.19 -3.57
CA GLU A 27 -19.83 -11.99 -4.31
C GLU A 27 -20.99 -11.42 -5.11
N MET A 28 -21.22 -10.11 -4.98
CA MET A 28 -22.26 -9.44 -5.75
C MET A 28 -21.84 -9.29 -7.22
N ALA A 29 -22.76 -9.62 -8.11
CA ALA A 29 -22.66 -9.41 -9.55
C ALA A 29 -23.78 -8.48 -10.05
N PHE A 30 -23.51 -7.74 -11.12
CA PHE A 30 -24.48 -6.85 -11.77
C PHE A 30 -24.48 -7.06 -13.27
N GLN A 31 -25.63 -7.45 -13.82
CA GLN A 31 -25.85 -7.65 -15.25
C GLN A 31 -26.52 -6.40 -15.84
N PRO A 32 -25.78 -5.52 -16.55
CA PRO A 32 -26.31 -4.20 -16.93
C PRO A 32 -27.45 -4.28 -17.95
N LYS A 33 -27.38 -5.23 -18.90
CA LYS A 33 -28.39 -5.41 -19.95
C LYS A 33 -29.75 -5.83 -19.36
N GLN A 34 -29.73 -6.73 -18.37
CA GLN A 34 -30.92 -7.22 -17.68
C GLN A 34 -31.34 -6.31 -16.50
N ARG A 35 -30.49 -5.36 -16.11
CA ARG A 35 -30.63 -4.53 -14.89
C ARG A 35 -30.92 -5.38 -13.65
N ARG A 36 -30.17 -6.47 -13.50
CA ARG A 36 -30.33 -7.44 -12.41
C ARG A 36 -29.06 -7.51 -11.58
N THR A 37 -29.23 -7.55 -10.25
CA THR A 37 -28.15 -7.87 -9.32
C THR A 37 -28.37 -9.27 -8.75
N LEU A 38 -27.26 -9.98 -8.54
CA LEU A 38 -27.21 -11.39 -8.15
C LEU A 38 -26.05 -11.59 -7.18
N PHE A 39 -26.05 -12.74 -6.51
CA PHE A 39 -24.85 -13.28 -5.90
C PHE A 39 -24.26 -14.38 -6.76
N ALA A 40 -22.96 -14.30 -7.01
CA ALA A 40 -22.13 -15.45 -7.31
C ALA A 40 -21.69 -16.08 -5.98
N ILE A 41 -22.05 -17.34 -5.76
CA ILE A 41 -21.78 -18.07 -4.52
C ILE A 41 -20.91 -19.25 -4.84
N TYR A 42 -19.76 -19.36 -4.17
CA TYR A 42 -18.86 -20.49 -4.29
C TYR A 42 -18.84 -21.32 -3.00
N SER A 43 -19.20 -22.59 -3.13
CA SER A 43 -19.22 -23.55 -2.04
C SER A 43 -18.90 -24.94 -2.58
N ALA A 44 -18.14 -25.72 -1.83
CA ALA A 44 -17.76 -27.10 -2.18
C ALA A 44 -17.24 -27.27 -3.63
N GLY A 45 -16.37 -26.35 -4.09
CA GLY A 45 -15.74 -26.44 -5.40
C GLY A 45 -16.60 -25.99 -6.59
N ARG A 46 -17.83 -25.50 -6.35
CA ARG A 46 -18.75 -25.06 -7.42
C ARG A 46 -19.26 -23.67 -7.13
N TRP A 47 -19.47 -22.89 -8.20
CA TRP A 47 -20.16 -21.61 -8.09
C TRP A 47 -21.56 -21.65 -8.71
N THR A 48 -22.47 -20.86 -8.15
CA THR A 48 -23.85 -20.69 -8.64
C THR A 48 -24.27 -19.23 -8.60
N LEU A 49 -25.29 -18.85 -9.38
CA LEU A 49 -25.93 -17.53 -9.30
C LEU A 49 -27.24 -17.64 -8.51
N GLN A 50 -27.42 -16.80 -7.50
CA GLN A 50 -28.64 -16.79 -6.67
C GLN A 50 -29.08 -15.35 -6.37
N ASP A 51 -30.38 -15.15 -6.15
CA ASP A 51 -30.94 -13.82 -5.82
C ASP A 51 -30.73 -13.44 -4.35
N ALA A 52 -30.43 -14.40 -3.47
CA ALA A 52 -30.23 -14.17 -2.04
C ALA A 52 -29.56 -15.40 -1.37
N VAL A 53 -29.04 -15.20 -0.16
CA VAL A 53 -28.52 -16.28 0.69
C VAL A 53 -29.14 -16.17 2.08
N ASP A 54 -29.69 -17.26 2.60
CA ASP A 54 -30.19 -17.30 3.97
C ASP A 54 -29.04 -17.63 4.94
N ILE A 55 -28.94 -16.85 6.03
CA ILE A 55 -27.97 -17.06 7.10
C ILE A 55 -28.75 -17.49 8.35
N GLY A 56 -28.79 -18.80 8.58
CA GLY A 56 -29.61 -19.40 9.63
C GLY A 56 -31.11 -19.12 9.45
N SER A 57 -31.84 -19.08 10.57
CA SER A 57 -33.27 -18.80 10.59
C SER A 57 -33.62 -17.32 10.52
N ASP A 58 -32.68 -16.42 10.86
CA ASP A 58 -33.02 -15.06 11.29
C ASP A 58 -32.64 -13.98 10.28
N ALA A 59 -31.71 -14.25 9.36
CA ALA A 59 -31.20 -13.27 8.42
C ALA A 59 -31.17 -13.79 6.98
N ARG A 60 -31.31 -12.86 6.04
CA ARG A 60 -31.20 -13.10 4.60
C ARG A 60 -30.34 -12.02 3.95
N LEU A 61 -29.22 -12.42 3.38
CA LEU A 61 -28.40 -11.55 2.57
C LEU A 61 -29.08 -11.38 1.21
N VAL A 62 -29.13 -10.15 0.73
CA VAL A 62 -29.60 -9.80 -0.62
C VAL A 62 -28.59 -8.88 -1.27
N PRO A 63 -28.37 -8.99 -2.59
CA PRO A 63 -27.50 -8.04 -3.28
C PRO A 63 -28.13 -6.64 -3.20
N PHE A 64 -27.30 -5.60 -3.29
CA PHE A 64 -27.84 -4.25 -3.42
C PHE A 64 -28.77 -4.17 -4.65
N SER A 65 -29.87 -3.41 -4.53
CA SER A 65 -30.83 -3.25 -5.63
C SER A 65 -30.13 -2.78 -6.92
N PRO A 66 -30.54 -3.24 -8.11
CA PRO A 66 -30.04 -2.70 -9.37
C PRO A 66 -30.37 -1.21 -9.57
N ASN A 67 -31.30 -0.66 -8.77
CA ASN A 67 -31.63 0.76 -8.74
C ASN A 67 -30.85 1.55 -7.68
N ASN A 68 -29.98 0.91 -6.90
CA ASN A 68 -29.05 1.62 -6.02
C ASN A 68 -28.20 2.58 -6.86
N ASN A 69 -28.09 3.85 -6.43
CA ASN A 69 -27.41 4.89 -7.19
C ASN A 69 -25.94 4.57 -7.52
N LEU A 70 -25.24 3.85 -6.64
CA LEU A 70 -23.83 3.48 -6.85
C LEU A 70 -23.68 2.35 -7.88
N VAL A 71 -24.68 1.46 -7.96
CA VAL A 71 -24.70 0.34 -8.91
C VAL A 71 -25.22 0.80 -10.27
N LYS A 72 -26.38 1.47 -10.29
CA LYS A 72 -27.08 1.92 -11.52
C LYS A 72 -26.21 2.84 -12.37
N ASN A 73 -25.44 3.73 -11.76
CA ASN A 73 -24.61 4.70 -12.46
C ASN A 73 -23.16 4.20 -12.65
N GLU A 74 -22.90 2.90 -12.43
CA GLU A 74 -21.57 2.28 -12.56
C GLU A 74 -20.49 3.00 -11.75
N VAL A 75 -20.84 3.57 -10.60
CA VAL A 75 -19.86 4.21 -9.69
C VAL A 75 -19.01 3.13 -9.04
N VAL A 76 -19.65 2.04 -8.59
CA VAL A 76 -18.97 0.81 -8.15
C VAL A 76 -18.99 -0.18 -9.29
N LEU A 77 -17.80 -0.62 -9.70
CA LEU A 77 -17.61 -1.53 -10.81
C LEU A 77 -17.69 -2.98 -10.34
N LEU A 78 -18.71 -3.70 -10.81
CA LEU A 78 -18.97 -5.10 -10.45
C LEU A 78 -18.73 -6.02 -11.66
N PRO A 79 -18.42 -7.31 -11.43
CA PRO A 79 -18.50 -8.33 -12.47
C PRO A 79 -19.96 -8.59 -12.85
N SER A 80 -20.20 -9.05 -14.08
CA SER A 80 -21.53 -9.51 -14.52
C SER A 80 -21.84 -10.92 -14.04
N GLU A 81 -20.84 -11.80 -14.11
CA GLU A 81 -20.87 -13.19 -13.65
C GLU A 81 -19.44 -13.75 -13.65
N PRO A 82 -19.14 -14.80 -12.88
CA PRO A 82 -17.86 -15.50 -12.96
C PRO A 82 -17.68 -16.18 -14.33
N THR A 83 -16.51 -16.03 -14.94
CA THR A 83 -16.12 -16.71 -16.18
C THR A 83 -14.81 -17.49 -16.01
N ILE A 84 -14.61 -18.49 -16.86
CA ILE A 84 -13.40 -19.31 -16.86
C ILE A 84 -12.20 -18.44 -17.27
N TYR A 85 -11.16 -18.44 -16.45
CA TYR A 85 -9.95 -17.64 -16.66
C TYR A 85 -8.77 -18.42 -17.30
N GLY A 86 -8.91 -19.74 -17.47
CA GLY A 86 -7.81 -20.58 -17.94
C GLY A 86 -6.86 -20.94 -16.80
N SER A 87 -5.59 -20.55 -16.91
CA SER A 87 -4.58 -20.69 -15.85
C SER A 87 -4.31 -19.35 -15.16
N GLU A 88 -3.63 -19.37 -14.01
CA GLU A 88 -3.23 -18.14 -13.32
C GLU A 88 -2.27 -17.30 -14.17
N GLU A 89 -1.32 -17.96 -14.83
CA GLU A 89 -0.35 -17.31 -15.72
C GLU A 89 -1.05 -16.62 -16.89
N LYS A 90 -2.07 -17.26 -17.47
CA LYS A 90 -2.88 -16.66 -18.53
C LYS A 90 -3.66 -15.45 -18.04
N LEU A 91 -4.29 -15.54 -16.86
CA LEU A 91 -5.03 -14.42 -16.29
C LEU A 91 -4.11 -13.22 -16.01
N VAL A 92 -2.92 -13.47 -15.44
CA VAL A 92 -1.91 -12.44 -15.20
C VAL A 92 -1.45 -11.82 -16.52
N ALA A 93 -1.14 -12.63 -17.54
CA ALA A 93 -0.75 -12.14 -18.86
C ALA A 93 -1.85 -11.31 -19.53
N ASP A 94 -3.10 -11.75 -19.49
CA ASP A 94 -4.25 -11.03 -20.04
C ASP A 94 -4.43 -9.65 -19.37
N ILE A 95 -4.23 -9.56 -18.04
CA ILE A 95 -4.28 -8.30 -17.29
C ILE A 95 -3.10 -7.40 -17.66
N GLN A 96 -1.90 -7.97 -17.70
CA GLN A 96 -0.69 -7.22 -18.04
C GLN A 96 -0.78 -6.65 -19.45
N GLU A 97 -1.21 -7.43 -20.44
CA GLU A 97 -1.41 -6.98 -21.82
C GLU A 97 -2.46 -5.87 -21.91
N PHE A 98 -3.54 -5.96 -21.13
CA PHE A 98 -4.54 -4.90 -21.05
C PHE A 98 -3.97 -3.60 -20.48
N ILE A 99 -3.18 -3.67 -19.42
CA ILE A 99 -2.50 -2.51 -18.84
C ILE A 99 -1.51 -1.94 -19.86
N HIS A 100 -0.68 -2.79 -20.46
CA HIS A 100 0.34 -2.44 -21.43
C HIS A 100 -0.23 -1.67 -22.63
N ARG A 101 -1.38 -2.08 -23.17
CA ARG A 101 -1.99 -1.39 -24.32
C ARG A 101 -2.51 0.00 -23.99
N HIS A 102 -2.81 0.30 -22.72
CA HIS A 102 -3.56 1.49 -22.35
C HIS A 102 -2.81 2.44 -21.41
N VAL A 103 -1.70 2.01 -20.80
CA VAL A 103 -0.94 2.82 -19.83
C VAL A 103 0.55 2.67 -20.11
N ASP A 104 1.25 3.80 -20.07
CA ASP A 104 2.71 3.81 -20.19
C ASP A 104 3.32 3.72 -18.79
N LEU A 105 3.80 2.54 -18.41
CA LEU A 105 4.41 2.26 -17.10
C LEU A 105 5.79 1.63 -17.28
N ASP A 106 6.73 1.90 -16.39
CA ASP A 106 8.00 1.18 -16.34
C ASP A 106 7.74 -0.34 -16.36
N VAL A 107 8.55 -1.08 -17.12
CA VAL A 107 8.34 -2.53 -17.35
C VAL A 107 8.17 -3.28 -16.04
N SER A 108 8.98 -2.92 -15.04
CA SER A 108 8.95 -3.54 -13.73
C SER A 108 7.72 -3.09 -12.91
N PHE A 109 7.29 -1.83 -13.03
CA PHE A 109 6.08 -1.34 -12.37
C PHE A 109 4.79 -1.87 -13.03
N GLU A 110 4.78 -2.13 -14.34
CA GLU A 110 3.66 -2.78 -15.03
C GLU A 110 3.34 -4.15 -14.40
N LYS A 111 4.39 -4.92 -14.05
CA LYS A 111 4.26 -6.17 -13.29
C LYS A 111 3.67 -5.91 -11.89
N VAL A 112 4.18 -4.92 -11.15
CA VAL A 112 3.63 -4.51 -9.84
C VAL A 112 2.14 -4.20 -9.94
N ALA A 113 1.75 -3.36 -10.91
CA ALA A 113 0.38 -2.95 -11.15
C ALA A 113 -0.53 -4.14 -11.49
N THR A 114 -0.05 -5.08 -12.31
CA THR A 114 -0.74 -6.33 -12.65
C THR A 114 -1.04 -7.16 -11.39
N TYR A 115 -0.03 -7.41 -10.56
CA TYR A 115 -0.22 -8.16 -9.32
C TYR A 115 -1.00 -7.38 -8.26
N TYR A 116 -0.95 -6.05 -8.28
CA TYR A 116 -1.78 -5.22 -7.41
C TYR A 116 -3.27 -5.40 -7.75
N VAL A 117 -3.63 -5.51 -9.04
CA VAL A 117 -5.00 -5.88 -9.44
C VAL A 117 -5.38 -7.22 -8.80
N ILE A 118 -4.56 -8.26 -8.94
CA ILE A 118 -4.81 -9.57 -8.32
C ILE A 118 -4.94 -9.47 -6.79
N LEU A 119 -4.03 -8.74 -6.14
CA LEU A 119 -4.04 -8.48 -4.71
C LEU A 119 -5.38 -7.86 -4.27
N THR A 120 -5.93 -6.92 -5.04
CA THR A 120 -7.24 -6.32 -4.70
C THR A 120 -8.36 -7.36 -4.64
N TRP A 121 -8.27 -8.47 -5.36
CA TRP A 121 -9.26 -9.55 -5.32
C TRP A 121 -9.04 -10.55 -4.18
N LEU A 122 -7.95 -10.43 -3.43
CA LEU A 122 -7.59 -11.31 -2.32
C LEU A 122 -7.29 -10.53 -1.03
N TYR A 123 -7.52 -9.21 -1.04
CA TYR A 123 -6.99 -8.29 -0.02
C TYR A 123 -7.44 -8.62 1.41
N ASP A 124 -8.63 -9.19 1.56
CA ASP A 124 -9.22 -9.56 2.84
C ASP A 124 -8.60 -10.83 3.44
N ALA A 125 -7.64 -11.46 2.75
CA ALA A 125 -6.73 -12.45 3.32
C ALA A 125 -5.62 -11.83 4.19
N PHE A 126 -5.43 -10.52 4.11
CA PHE A 126 -4.34 -9.80 4.77
C PHE A 126 -4.85 -8.80 5.80
N ASN A 127 -4.04 -8.54 6.83
CA ASN A 127 -4.34 -7.52 7.84
C ASN A 127 -3.80 -6.14 7.49
N GLU A 128 -2.85 -6.05 6.55
CA GLU A 128 -2.28 -4.81 6.07
C GLU A 128 -2.09 -4.86 4.56
N LEU A 129 -2.19 -3.71 3.90
CA LEU A 129 -2.10 -3.60 2.45
C LEU A 129 -1.21 -2.43 2.02
N PRO A 130 -0.45 -2.59 0.93
CA PRO A 130 0.11 -1.47 0.20
C PRO A 130 -0.97 -0.64 -0.48
N TYR A 131 -0.66 0.61 -0.76
CA TYR A 131 -1.39 1.44 -1.72
C TYR A 131 -0.58 1.61 -3.00
N LEU A 132 -1.27 1.69 -4.14
CA LEU A 132 -0.62 1.98 -5.42
C LEU A 132 -0.73 3.47 -5.72
N ARG A 133 0.38 4.11 -6.13
CA ARG A 133 0.43 5.54 -6.43
C ARG A 133 1.04 5.84 -7.78
N PHE A 134 0.40 6.73 -8.53
CA PHE A 134 0.97 7.37 -9.71
C PHE A 134 1.31 8.82 -9.36
N ARG A 135 2.59 9.20 -9.42
CA ARG A 135 3.07 10.54 -9.06
C ARG A 135 3.64 11.25 -10.28
N GLY A 136 3.35 12.53 -10.45
CA GLY A 136 3.91 13.34 -11.54
C GLY A 136 3.03 14.53 -11.94
N ASP A 137 3.51 15.34 -12.87
CA ASP A 137 2.86 16.60 -13.27
C ASP A 137 1.62 16.43 -14.19
N TYR A 138 0.95 17.53 -14.53
CA TYR A 138 -0.20 17.48 -15.44
C TYR A 138 0.19 16.91 -16.82
N GLY A 139 -0.69 16.10 -17.40
CA GLY A 139 -0.48 15.53 -18.73
C GLY A 139 0.37 14.24 -18.77
N THR A 140 0.79 13.71 -17.63
CA THR A 140 1.65 12.51 -17.55
C THR A 140 0.91 11.16 -17.59
N GLY A 141 -0.40 11.14 -17.86
CA GLY A 141 -1.18 9.90 -17.99
C GLY A 141 -1.74 9.31 -16.69
N LYS A 142 -1.54 9.94 -15.52
CA LYS A 142 -2.05 9.45 -14.22
C LYS A 142 -3.54 9.11 -14.22
N THR A 143 -4.40 10.01 -14.69
CA THR A 143 -5.86 9.78 -14.75
C THR A 143 -6.21 8.56 -15.60
N ARG A 144 -5.47 8.35 -16.70
CA ARG A 144 -5.63 7.16 -17.55
C ARG A 144 -5.19 5.89 -16.80
N ALA A 145 -4.08 5.93 -16.08
CA ALA A 145 -3.65 4.81 -15.23
C ALA A 145 -4.71 4.46 -14.17
N LEU A 146 -5.28 5.46 -13.48
CA LEU A 146 -6.39 5.27 -12.54
C LEU A 146 -7.58 4.58 -13.19
N LEU A 147 -8.02 5.06 -14.37
CA LEU A 147 -9.17 4.51 -15.09
C LEU A 147 -8.95 3.05 -15.51
N VAL A 148 -7.79 2.76 -16.10
CA VAL A 148 -7.46 1.42 -16.62
C VAL A 148 -7.34 0.43 -15.47
N LEU A 149 -6.48 0.68 -14.48
CA LEU A 149 -6.28 -0.26 -13.37
C LEU A 149 -7.51 -0.35 -12.47
N GLY A 150 -8.11 0.79 -12.13
CA GLY A 150 -9.32 0.85 -11.31
C GLY A 150 -10.49 0.09 -11.90
N SER A 151 -10.56 -0.03 -13.23
CA SER A 151 -11.58 -0.83 -13.92
C SER A 151 -11.45 -2.34 -13.73
N LEU A 152 -10.27 -2.85 -13.34
CA LEU A 152 -10.05 -4.27 -13.08
C LEU A 152 -10.12 -4.63 -11.59
N CYS A 153 -9.91 -3.64 -10.72
CA CYS A 153 -9.80 -3.85 -9.28
C CYS A 153 -11.11 -4.33 -8.65
N TYR A 154 -10.98 -5.05 -7.54
CA TYR A 154 -12.13 -5.55 -6.76
C TYR A 154 -13.03 -4.41 -6.33
N LYS A 155 -14.26 -4.41 -6.88
CA LYS A 155 -15.30 -3.41 -6.61
C LYS A 155 -14.77 -1.98 -6.69
N GLY A 156 -13.93 -1.73 -7.70
CA GLY A 156 -13.30 -0.44 -7.92
C GLY A 156 -14.35 0.67 -8.02
N PHE A 157 -14.14 1.77 -7.31
CA PHE A 157 -14.97 2.95 -7.43
C PHE A 157 -14.14 4.23 -7.46
N PHE A 158 -14.55 5.15 -8.32
CA PHE A 158 -13.84 6.40 -8.56
C PHE A 158 -14.44 7.52 -7.71
N ALA A 159 -13.64 8.08 -6.80
CA ALA A 159 -14.00 9.31 -6.11
C ALA A 159 -13.55 10.50 -6.96
N SER A 160 -14.50 11.30 -7.43
CA SER A 160 -14.22 12.55 -8.14
C SER A 160 -14.40 13.75 -7.21
N GLY A 161 -13.61 14.79 -7.46
CA GLY A 161 -13.54 16.02 -6.65
C GLY A 161 -14.79 16.92 -6.66
N ALA A 162 -15.85 16.48 -7.31
CA ALA A 162 -17.10 17.22 -7.41
C ALA A 162 -18.01 17.04 -6.18
N SER A 163 -17.64 16.20 -5.21
CA SER A 163 -18.48 15.86 -4.06
C SER A 163 -17.70 15.87 -2.75
N THR A 164 -18.38 16.23 -1.66
CA THR A 164 -17.87 16.08 -0.28
C THR A 164 -17.30 14.67 -0.05
N VAL A 165 -16.38 14.49 0.90
CA VAL A 165 -15.75 13.18 1.19
C VAL A 165 -16.74 12.14 1.78
N SER A 166 -17.91 12.56 2.28
CA SER A 166 -18.88 11.68 2.96
C SER A 166 -19.31 10.42 2.16
N PRO A 167 -19.67 10.49 0.86
CA PRO A 167 -20.03 9.32 0.07
C PRO A 167 -18.91 8.29 -0.05
N ILE A 168 -17.64 8.70 0.08
CA ILE A 168 -16.49 7.78 0.06
C ILE A 168 -16.53 6.86 1.28
N PHE A 169 -16.79 7.40 2.47
CA PHE A 169 -16.95 6.61 3.69
C PHE A 169 -18.10 5.61 3.59
N HIS A 170 -19.26 6.05 3.08
CA HIS A 170 -20.41 5.18 2.88
C HIS A 170 -20.14 4.07 1.84
N THR A 171 -19.44 4.39 0.76
CA THR A 171 -19.13 3.42 -0.31
C THR A 171 -18.13 2.38 0.17
N LEU A 172 -17.06 2.81 0.86
CA LEU A 172 -16.10 1.90 1.48
C LEU A 172 -16.78 0.98 2.49
N ASP A 173 -17.60 1.53 3.39
CA ASP A 173 -18.28 0.77 4.43
C ASP A 173 -19.25 -0.27 3.87
N ALA A 174 -19.99 0.08 2.81
CA ALA A 174 -21.00 -0.77 2.19
C ALA A 174 -20.44 -1.82 1.20
N PHE A 175 -19.48 -1.43 0.36
CA PHE A 175 -18.99 -2.28 -0.74
C PHE A 175 -17.64 -2.94 -0.45
N ARG A 176 -16.84 -2.36 0.45
CA ARG A 176 -15.50 -2.88 0.80
C ARG A 176 -14.62 -3.09 -0.43
N GLY A 177 -14.68 -2.14 -1.34
CA GLY A 177 -13.98 -2.16 -2.62
C GLY A 177 -12.71 -1.32 -2.65
N THR A 178 -12.13 -1.24 -3.84
CA THR A 178 -10.93 -0.42 -4.12
C THR A 178 -11.34 1.04 -4.32
N LEU A 179 -10.78 1.96 -3.54
CA LEU A 179 -10.98 3.40 -3.76
C LEU A 179 -9.92 3.93 -4.72
N ILE A 180 -10.37 4.57 -5.80
CA ILE A 180 -9.54 5.19 -6.83
C ILE A 180 -9.80 6.69 -6.86
N PHE A 181 -8.75 7.53 -6.80
CA PHE A 181 -8.92 8.99 -6.87
C PHE A 181 -7.65 9.73 -7.30
N ASP A 182 -7.85 10.96 -7.78
CA ASP A 182 -6.77 11.93 -7.97
C ASP A 182 -6.75 12.90 -6.79
N GLU A 183 -5.60 13.19 -6.22
CA GLU A 183 -5.47 14.13 -5.11
C GLU A 183 -5.82 15.56 -5.53
N ALA A 184 -5.60 15.92 -6.80
CA ALA A 184 -5.90 17.25 -7.33
C ALA A 184 -7.41 17.58 -7.36
N ASP A 185 -8.24 16.55 -7.26
CA ASP A 185 -9.68 16.67 -7.18
C ASP A 185 -10.14 17.22 -5.82
N PHE A 186 -9.35 17.05 -4.76
CA PHE A 186 -9.67 17.55 -3.41
C PHE A 186 -8.99 18.90 -3.17
N ARG A 187 -9.73 19.98 -3.45
CA ARG A 187 -9.17 21.34 -3.47
C ARG A 187 -9.14 22.00 -2.09
N PHE A 188 -10.02 21.57 -1.19
CA PHE A 188 -10.15 22.18 0.14
C PHE A 188 -9.31 21.45 1.18
N SER A 189 -8.71 22.20 2.13
CA SER A 189 -7.88 21.63 3.21
C SER A 189 -8.63 20.59 4.04
N ASP A 190 -9.92 20.84 4.28
CA ASP A 190 -10.76 19.96 5.08
C ASP A 190 -11.02 18.63 4.37
N GLU A 191 -11.24 18.66 3.05
CA GLU A 191 -11.38 17.45 2.24
C GLU A 191 -10.08 16.64 2.22
N LYS A 192 -8.94 17.32 2.04
CA LYS A 192 -7.63 16.68 2.10
C LYS A 192 -7.38 16.02 3.45
N ALA A 193 -7.73 16.68 4.56
CA ALA A 193 -7.58 16.11 5.89
C ALA A 193 -8.43 14.84 6.09
N GLU A 194 -9.66 14.82 5.57
CA GLU A 194 -10.54 13.66 5.62
C GLU A 194 -10.03 12.49 4.75
N ILE A 195 -9.49 12.78 3.56
CA ILE A 195 -8.82 11.77 2.72
C ILE A 195 -7.59 11.21 3.42
N VAL A 196 -6.75 12.04 4.04
CA VAL A 196 -5.61 11.60 4.84
C VAL A 196 -6.06 10.67 5.97
N LYS A 197 -7.20 10.94 6.63
CA LYS A 197 -7.78 10.00 7.63
C LYS A 197 -8.18 8.66 7.02
N ILE A 198 -8.79 8.65 5.84
CA ILE A 198 -9.11 7.41 5.10
C ILE A 198 -7.84 6.63 4.80
N LEU A 199 -6.80 7.30 4.27
CA LEU A 199 -5.54 6.65 3.94
C LEU A 199 -4.81 6.13 5.18
N ASN A 200 -4.84 6.88 6.28
CA ASN A 200 -4.19 6.50 7.54
C ASN A 200 -4.82 5.28 8.22
N ASN A 201 -6.15 5.14 8.13
CA ASN A 201 -6.87 4.04 8.80
C ASN A 201 -7.27 2.92 7.83
N GLY A 202 -7.10 3.12 6.51
CA GLY A 202 -7.54 2.19 5.47
C GLY A 202 -6.53 1.11 5.08
N ASN A 203 -5.29 1.18 5.58
CA ASN A 203 -4.24 0.25 5.18
C ASN A 203 -4.18 -0.96 6.10
N VAL A 204 -4.68 -0.84 7.34
CA VAL A 204 -4.73 -1.91 8.34
C VAL A 204 -6.19 -2.25 8.67
N SER A 205 -6.49 -3.54 8.77
CA SER A 205 -7.83 -4.04 9.12
C SER A 205 -8.17 -3.71 10.59
N GLY A 206 -9.46 -3.47 10.86
CA GLY A 206 -9.96 -3.24 12.22
C GLY A 206 -9.83 -1.80 12.75
N LEU A 207 -9.44 -0.82 11.91
CA LEU A 207 -9.38 0.59 12.28
C LEU A 207 -10.53 1.40 11.61
N PRO A 208 -11.75 1.40 12.18
CA PRO A 208 -12.83 2.21 11.63
C PRO A 208 -12.62 3.71 11.91
N VAL A 209 -13.10 4.55 11.00
CA VAL A 209 -13.16 6.00 11.20
C VAL A 209 -14.51 6.38 11.79
N LEU A 210 -14.49 7.00 12.98
CA LEU A 210 -15.69 7.51 13.61
C LEU A 210 -16.09 8.86 13.01
N ARG A 211 -17.35 8.98 12.62
CA ARG A 211 -17.94 10.24 12.17
C ARG A 211 -19.27 10.47 12.86
N THR A 212 -19.52 11.70 13.28
CA THR A 212 -20.83 12.09 13.80
C THR A 212 -21.83 12.17 12.65
N MET A 213 -22.91 11.40 12.74
CA MET A 213 -24.02 11.40 11.78
C MET A 213 -25.29 11.87 12.48
N MET A 214 -26.13 12.61 11.78
CA MET A 214 -27.45 12.97 12.29
C MET A 214 -28.43 11.85 11.96
N ASN A 215 -29.06 11.27 12.98
CA ASN A 215 -30.06 10.22 12.80
C ASN A 215 -31.42 10.81 12.34
N ASN A 216 -32.41 9.94 12.08
CA ASN A 216 -33.75 10.38 11.68
C ASN A 216 -34.46 11.22 12.76
N GLN A 217 -34.02 11.14 14.02
CA GLN A 217 -34.53 11.92 15.15
C GLN A 217 -33.76 13.23 15.35
N ARG A 218 -32.86 13.58 14.42
CA ARG A 218 -31.97 14.76 14.48
C ARG A 218 -30.96 14.75 15.64
N GLU A 219 -30.67 13.58 16.18
CA GLU A 219 -29.64 13.41 17.20
C GLU A 219 -28.30 13.09 16.54
N PHE A 220 -27.23 13.64 17.11
CA PHE A 220 -25.86 13.37 16.70
C PHE A 220 -25.41 12.02 17.27
N ASN A 221 -25.27 11.02 16.42
CA ASN A 221 -24.82 9.68 16.80
C ASN A 221 -23.46 9.37 16.13
N PRO A 222 -22.41 8.97 16.89
CA PRO A 222 -21.18 8.49 16.27
C PRO A 222 -21.46 7.21 15.47
N ARG A 223 -21.12 7.23 14.19
CA ARG A 223 -21.12 6.05 13.31
C ARG A 223 -19.69 5.66 12.99
N ALA A 224 -19.39 4.38 13.15
CA ALA A 224 -18.15 3.78 12.67
C ALA A 224 -18.26 3.47 11.18
N PHE A 225 -17.31 3.98 10.39
CA PHE A 225 -17.16 3.67 8.97
C PHE A 225 -15.90 2.87 8.75
N GLN A 226 -16.06 1.77 8.04
CA GLN A 226 -14.94 0.89 7.76
C GLN A 226 -14.30 1.29 6.43
N VAL A 227 -13.00 1.58 6.49
CA VAL A 227 -12.25 2.16 5.36
C VAL A 227 -11.10 1.27 4.88
N PHE A 228 -10.90 0.12 5.54
CA PHE A 228 -9.91 -0.88 5.17
C PHE A 228 -10.13 -1.37 3.74
N GLY A 229 -9.04 -1.45 2.97
CA GLY A 229 -9.03 -2.04 1.64
C GLY A 229 -7.98 -1.42 0.73
N PRO A 230 -7.83 -1.95 -0.49
CA PRO A 230 -6.87 -1.43 -1.47
C PRO A 230 -7.23 -0.02 -1.94
N LYS A 231 -6.20 0.77 -2.30
CA LYS A 231 -6.32 2.16 -2.78
C LYS A 231 -5.42 2.40 -3.98
N ILE A 232 -5.90 3.14 -4.98
CA ILE A 232 -5.07 3.63 -6.09
C ILE A 232 -5.18 5.15 -6.15
N VAL A 233 -4.05 5.85 -6.06
CA VAL A 233 -4.02 7.31 -5.90
C VAL A 233 -3.16 7.95 -6.97
N ALA A 234 -3.65 9.01 -7.60
CA ALA A 234 -2.80 9.92 -8.36
C ALA A 234 -2.45 11.14 -7.52
N THR A 235 -1.18 11.56 -7.55
CA THR A 235 -0.68 12.73 -6.82
C THR A 235 0.24 13.55 -7.71
N ARG A 236 0.43 14.83 -7.38
CA ARG A 236 1.49 15.64 -8.01
C ARG A 236 2.82 15.54 -7.27
N GLY A 237 2.76 15.43 -5.94
CA GLY A 237 3.94 15.36 -5.08
C GLY A 237 3.74 14.38 -3.93
N SER A 238 4.66 14.43 -2.97
CA SER A 238 4.61 13.60 -1.75
C SER A 238 3.68 14.22 -0.70
N TYR A 239 3.09 13.37 0.14
CA TYR A 239 2.53 13.77 1.42
C TYR A 239 3.63 14.17 2.41
N ASP A 240 3.33 15.13 3.28
CA ASP A 240 4.26 15.57 4.34
C ASP A 240 4.50 14.49 5.39
N ASP A 241 3.45 13.71 5.71
CA ASP A 241 3.54 12.62 6.68
C ASP A 241 4.30 11.42 6.08
N LYS A 242 5.52 11.20 6.59
CA LYS A 242 6.37 10.07 6.20
C LYS A 242 5.75 8.72 6.52
N GLY A 243 4.90 8.64 7.55
CA GLY A 243 4.16 7.42 7.88
C GLY A 243 3.18 7.08 6.76
N LEU A 244 2.42 8.06 6.29
CA LEU A 244 1.55 7.93 5.12
C LEU A 244 2.34 7.64 3.83
N GLU A 245 3.40 8.40 3.54
CA GLU A 245 4.24 8.18 2.35
C GLU A 245 4.76 6.75 2.27
N SER A 246 5.15 6.18 3.42
CA SER A 246 5.73 4.84 3.44
C SER A 246 4.78 3.79 2.91
N ARG A 247 3.44 4.00 2.96
CA ARG A 247 2.39 3.05 2.55
C ARG A 247 2.25 2.84 1.04
N PHE A 248 2.90 3.68 0.24
CA PHE A 248 2.70 3.70 -1.21
C PHE A 248 3.81 2.98 -1.96
N ILE A 249 3.41 2.09 -2.87
CA ILE A 249 4.25 1.65 -3.99
C ILE A 249 4.00 2.65 -5.13
N THR A 250 5.04 3.39 -5.52
CA THR A 250 4.90 4.59 -6.37
C THR A 250 5.55 4.41 -7.73
N GLU A 251 4.84 4.81 -8.77
CA GLU A 251 5.38 5.03 -10.12
C GLU A 251 5.57 6.52 -10.36
N GLU A 252 6.75 6.91 -10.84
CA GLU A 252 7.03 8.26 -11.33
C GLU A 252 6.64 8.39 -12.80
N MET A 253 5.62 9.22 -13.05
CA MET A 253 5.01 9.39 -14.37
C MET A 253 5.55 10.64 -15.06
N GLY A 254 5.83 10.52 -16.36
CA GLY A 254 6.28 11.63 -17.19
C GLY A 254 7.80 11.78 -17.30
N SER A 255 8.56 10.80 -16.83
CA SER A 255 10.02 10.71 -16.98
C SER A 255 10.47 10.37 -18.41
N ARG A 256 9.54 9.90 -19.25
CA ARG A 256 9.81 9.51 -20.65
C ARG A 256 8.67 9.91 -21.60
N PRO A 257 8.96 10.01 -22.92
CA PRO A 257 7.93 10.21 -23.93
C PRO A 257 6.92 9.05 -23.95
N LEU A 258 5.65 9.38 -24.24
CA LEU A 258 4.60 8.38 -24.42
C LEU A 258 4.99 7.37 -25.50
N ARG A 259 4.84 6.08 -25.21
CA ARG A 259 5.04 5.02 -26.21
C ARG A 259 4.11 5.18 -27.43
N SER A 260 4.66 4.96 -28.62
CA SER A 260 3.97 5.22 -29.89
C SER A 260 2.79 4.29 -30.19
N ASP A 261 2.75 3.12 -29.55
CA ASP A 261 1.69 2.12 -29.67
C ASP A 261 0.47 2.42 -28.78
N ILE A 262 0.57 3.39 -27.86
CA ILE A 262 -0.54 3.76 -26.98
C ILE A 262 -1.44 4.80 -27.67
N PRO A 263 -2.75 4.53 -27.83
CA PRO A 263 -3.66 5.49 -28.45
C PRO A 263 -3.84 6.74 -27.58
N ILE A 264 -3.95 7.93 -28.19
CA ILE A 264 -4.14 9.19 -27.44
C ILE A 264 -5.48 9.21 -26.68
N ASN A 265 -6.54 8.74 -27.31
CA ASN A 265 -7.85 8.58 -26.68
C ASN A 265 -8.06 7.12 -26.28
N LEU A 266 -8.72 6.89 -25.14
CA LEU A 266 -9.12 5.53 -24.75
C LEU A 266 -10.20 5.04 -25.73
N PRO A 267 -10.12 3.77 -26.18
CA PRO A 267 -11.08 3.26 -27.16
C PRO A 267 -12.45 3.02 -26.50
N GLU A 268 -13.52 3.06 -27.31
CA GLU A 268 -14.89 2.91 -26.81
C GLU A 268 -15.16 1.54 -26.17
N ASN A 269 -14.48 0.49 -26.65
CA ASN A 269 -14.60 -0.87 -26.16
C ASN A 269 -13.85 -1.15 -24.85
N LEU A 270 -13.06 -0.19 -24.32
CA LEU A 270 -12.28 -0.37 -23.09
C LEU A 270 -13.14 -0.88 -21.93
N LYS A 271 -14.35 -0.32 -21.78
CA LYS A 271 -15.27 -0.71 -20.71
C LYS A 271 -15.72 -2.17 -20.82
N ASP A 272 -15.98 -2.63 -22.03
CA ASP A 272 -16.43 -3.99 -22.28
C ASP A 272 -15.27 -4.98 -22.10
N GLU A 273 -14.10 -4.66 -22.63
CA GLU A 273 -12.87 -5.44 -22.45
C GLU A 273 -12.47 -5.56 -20.96
N ALA A 274 -12.49 -4.43 -20.23
CA ALA A 274 -12.27 -4.43 -18.80
C ALA A 274 -13.30 -5.28 -18.05
N ARG A 275 -14.57 -5.27 -18.48
CA ARG A 275 -15.62 -6.11 -17.89
C ARG A 275 -15.39 -7.59 -18.16
N GLU A 276 -14.94 -7.96 -19.36
CA GLU A 276 -14.60 -9.35 -19.70
C GLU A 276 -13.46 -9.89 -18.85
N LEU A 277 -12.41 -9.10 -18.63
CA LEU A 277 -11.33 -9.44 -17.70
C LEU A 277 -11.82 -9.46 -16.25
N ARG A 278 -12.64 -8.49 -15.85
CA ARG A 278 -13.22 -8.46 -14.50
C ARG A 278 -14.10 -9.68 -14.21
N ASN A 279 -14.78 -10.24 -15.21
CA ASN A 279 -15.59 -11.44 -15.04
C ASN A 279 -14.75 -12.71 -14.74
N LYS A 280 -13.48 -12.73 -15.12
CA LYS A 280 -12.54 -13.83 -14.82
C LYS A 280 -12.10 -13.83 -13.34
N LEU A 281 -11.98 -12.64 -12.75
CA LEU A 281 -11.41 -12.43 -11.41
C LEU A 281 -12.25 -12.99 -10.22
N PRO A 282 -13.59 -13.01 -10.25
CA PRO A 282 -14.40 -13.67 -9.22
C PRO A 282 -14.09 -15.16 -9.10
N LEU A 283 -13.95 -15.85 -10.23
CA LEU A 283 -13.65 -17.28 -10.22
C LEU A 283 -12.22 -17.53 -9.71
N TYR A 284 -11.27 -16.68 -10.09
CA TYR A 284 -9.92 -16.70 -9.52
C TYR A 284 -9.95 -16.51 -7.99
N ARG A 285 -10.69 -15.51 -7.49
CA ARG A 285 -10.88 -15.29 -6.06
C ARG A 285 -11.48 -16.51 -5.39
N PHE A 286 -12.50 -17.13 -5.96
CA PHE A 286 -13.11 -18.34 -5.42
C PHE A 286 -12.13 -19.50 -5.27
N HIS A 287 -11.21 -19.66 -6.21
CA HIS A 287 -10.20 -20.72 -6.16
C HIS A 287 -9.06 -20.43 -5.18
N ARG A 288 -8.72 -19.16 -4.92
CA ARG A 288 -7.47 -18.80 -4.24
C ARG A 288 -7.63 -18.17 -2.87
N ARG A 289 -8.78 -17.55 -2.60
CA ARG A 289 -8.97 -16.72 -1.40
C ARG A 289 -8.77 -17.46 -0.08
N MET A 290 -9.17 -18.73 0.00
CA MET A 290 -9.01 -19.53 1.23
C MET A 290 -7.60 -20.10 1.41
N ASP A 291 -6.84 -20.22 0.31
CA ASP A 291 -5.49 -20.76 0.30
C ASP A 291 -4.43 -19.69 0.56
N VAL A 292 -4.68 -18.45 0.11
CA VAL A 292 -3.75 -17.34 0.25
C VAL A 292 -3.73 -16.82 1.69
N LYS A 293 -2.52 -16.69 2.24
CA LYS A 293 -2.22 -16.11 3.55
C LYS A 293 -0.95 -15.28 3.44
N LEU A 294 -0.71 -14.42 4.43
CA LEU A 294 0.56 -13.73 4.56
C LEU A 294 1.69 -14.75 4.77
N ASP A 295 2.69 -14.72 3.90
CA ASP A 295 3.87 -15.58 4.02
C ASP A 295 5.06 -14.80 4.60
N GLU A 296 5.28 -14.98 5.91
CA GLU A 296 6.37 -14.32 6.64
C GLU A 296 7.77 -14.77 6.17
N SER A 297 7.89 -15.93 5.49
CA SER A 297 9.18 -16.40 4.96
C SER A 297 9.70 -15.52 3.83
N LEU A 298 8.84 -14.69 3.22
CA LEU A 298 9.20 -13.81 2.12
C LEU A 298 9.89 -12.51 2.56
N VAL A 299 10.01 -12.26 3.87
CA VAL A 299 10.69 -11.09 4.42
C VAL A 299 12.15 -11.05 3.96
N ASP A 300 12.57 -9.89 3.44
CA ASP A 300 13.95 -9.65 3.06
C ASP A 300 14.65 -8.81 4.15
N PRO A 301 15.67 -9.35 4.86
CA PRO A 301 16.38 -8.62 5.90
C PRO A 301 17.15 -7.39 5.38
N LYS A 302 17.36 -7.26 4.06
CA LYS A 302 18.00 -6.08 3.45
C LYS A 302 17.05 -4.89 3.31
N LEU A 303 15.73 -5.12 3.36
CA LEU A 303 14.72 -4.08 3.27
C LEU A 303 14.36 -3.53 4.66
N GLU A 304 14.06 -2.24 4.75
CA GLU A 304 13.54 -1.60 5.95
C GLU A 304 12.26 -2.34 6.39
N PRO A 305 12.03 -2.55 7.71
CA PRO A 305 10.88 -3.30 8.20
C PRO A 305 9.53 -2.82 7.66
N ARG A 306 9.38 -1.51 7.48
CA ARG A 306 8.17 -0.90 6.93
C ARG A 306 7.96 -1.25 5.45
N LEU A 307 9.03 -1.34 4.67
CA LEU A 307 8.94 -1.73 3.27
C LEU A 307 8.57 -3.21 3.12
N ASN A 308 9.17 -4.08 3.94
CA ASN A 308 8.75 -5.48 4.06
C ASN A 308 7.26 -5.60 4.38
N GLN A 309 6.81 -4.91 5.42
CA GLN A 309 5.40 -4.92 5.85
C GLN A 309 4.41 -4.60 4.73
N ILE A 310 4.79 -3.73 3.79
CA ILE A 310 3.96 -3.27 2.67
C ILE A 310 4.05 -4.19 1.46
N LEU A 311 5.21 -4.80 1.22
CA LEU A 311 5.42 -5.69 0.07
C LEU A 311 4.97 -7.12 0.32
N LEU A 312 4.97 -7.58 1.57
CA LEU A 312 4.62 -8.96 1.91
C LEU A 312 3.25 -9.40 1.36
N PRO A 313 2.16 -8.62 1.48
CA PRO A 313 0.88 -8.99 0.87
C PRO A 313 0.99 -9.20 -0.65
N LEU A 314 1.72 -8.33 -1.35
CA LEU A 314 1.92 -8.44 -2.79
C LEU A 314 2.76 -9.68 -3.15
N LEU A 315 3.87 -9.90 -2.43
CA LEU A 315 4.74 -11.06 -2.62
C LEU A 315 4.02 -12.39 -2.33
N SER A 316 3.11 -12.39 -1.35
CA SER A 316 2.31 -13.58 -0.98
C SER A 316 1.30 -13.98 -2.05
N VAL A 317 0.87 -13.04 -2.90
CA VAL A 317 -0.05 -13.30 -4.01
C VAL A 317 0.69 -13.74 -5.27
N VAL A 318 1.94 -13.30 -5.46
CA VAL A 318 2.77 -13.67 -6.61
C VAL A 318 3.19 -15.12 -6.47
N SER A 319 2.92 -15.94 -7.48
CA SER A 319 3.32 -17.36 -7.53
C SER A 319 4.68 -17.59 -8.21
N ASP A 320 5.13 -16.65 -9.05
CA ASP A 320 6.40 -16.75 -9.79
C ASP A 320 7.59 -16.19 -8.98
N GLU A 321 8.59 -17.04 -8.72
CA GLU A 321 9.81 -16.68 -7.98
C GLU A 321 10.69 -15.66 -8.69
N ASN A 322 10.72 -15.66 -10.03
CA ASN A 322 11.46 -14.64 -10.79
C ASN A 322 10.83 -13.27 -10.56
N LEU A 323 9.51 -13.19 -10.58
CA LEU A 323 8.78 -11.95 -10.31
C LEU A 323 8.90 -11.51 -8.85
N ARG A 324 8.90 -12.43 -7.88
CA ARG A 324 9.22 -12.10 -6.48
C ARG A 324 10.60 -11.49 -6.36
N THR A 325 11.58 -12.03 -7.09
CA THR A 325 12.95 -11.51 -7.12
C THR A 325 13.01 -10.12 -7.75
N ASP A 326 12.34 -9.91 -8.89
CA ASP A 326 12.22 -8.60 -9.53
C ASP A 326 11.58 -7.55 -8.59
N LEU A 327 10.51 -7.93 -7.88
CA LEU A 327 9.82 -7.09 -6.90
C LEU A 327 10.73 -6.70 -5.74
N ARG A 328 11.53 -7.64 -5.21
CA ARG A 328 12.52 -7.35 -4.17
C ARG A 328 13.62 -6.43 -4.66
N SER A 329 14.12 -6.64 -5.88
CA SER A 329 15.14 -5.76 -6.47
C SER A 329 14.62 -4.33 -6.61
N MET A 330 13.41 -4.14 -7.14
CA MET A 330 12.79 -2.81 -7.24
C MET A 330 12.62 -2.15 -5.88
N ALA A 331 12.19 -2.90 -4.88
CA ALA A 331 12.04 -2.40 -3.52
C ALA A 331 13.39 -1.94 -2.94
N PHE A 332 14.44 -2.73 -3.18
CA PHE A 332 15.78 -2.40 -2.74
C PHE A 332 16.31 -1.13 -3.44
N ASP A 333 16.14 -1.02 -4.76
CA ASP A 333 16.53 0.17 -5.52
C ASP A 333 15.78 1.43 -5.08
N ALA A 334 14.46 1.31 -4.86
CA ALA A 334 13.64 2.40 -4.33
C ALA A 334 14.10 2.83 -2.93
N GLN A 335 14.46 1.87 -2.06
CA GLN A 335 15.02 2.17 -0.75
C GLN A 335 16.37 2.88 -0.85
N LEU A 336 17.26 2.44 -1.74
CA LEU A 336 18.55 3.10 -1.97
C LEU A 336 18.36 4.55 -2.43
N SER A 337 17.44 4.80 -3.35
CA SER A 337 17.09 6.16 -3.77
C SER A 337 16.58 7.00 -2.59
N LEU A 338 15.70 6.45 -1.76
CA LEU A 338 15.19 7.14 -0.57
C LEU A 338 16.30 7.45 0.44
N VAL A 339 17.26 6.55 0.61
CA VAL A 339 18.43 6.77 1.49
C VAL A 339 19.32 7.86 0.91
N ALA A 340 19.57 7.87 -0.40
CA ALA A 340 20.33 8.93 -1.07
C ALA A 340 19.65 10.30 -0.89
N ASP A 341 18.33 10.39 -1.10
CA ASP A 341 17.55 11.61 -0.90
C ASP A 341 17.63 12.10 0.55
N ARG A 342 17.58 11.17 1.53
CA ARG A 342 17.76 11.50 2.95
C ARG A 342 19.17 12.03 3.24
N GLY A 343 20.19 11.52 2.54
CA GLY A 343 21.58 11.96 2.65
C GLY A 343 21.79 13.41 2.23
N LEU A 344 20.91 13.97 1.39
CA LEU A 344 20.93 15.37 0.97
C LEU A 344 20.28 16.32 1.99
N LEU A 345 19.63 15.80 3.03
CA LEU A 345 18.94 16.62 4.02
C LEU A 345 19.92 17.22 5.03
N VAL A 346 19.58 18.40 5.58
CA VAL A 346 20.34 19.03 6.68
C VAL A 346 20.51 18.09 7.88
N GLU A 347 19.54 17.21 8.13
CA GLU A 347 19.61 16.16 9.13
C GLU A 347 20.81 15.22 8.93
N ALA A 348 21.08 14.82 7.69
CA ALA A 348 22.21 13.98 7.35
C ALA A 348 23.54 14.72 7.56
N GLN A 349 23.63 15.97 7.09
CA GLN A 349 24.81 16.84 7.32
C GLN A 349 25.11 17.00 8.83
N VAL A 350 24.08 17.22 9.64
CA VAL A 350 24.20 17.32 11.10
C VAL A 350 24.64 16.00 11.74
N LEU A 351 24.12 14.86 11.26
CA LEU A 351 24.51 13.54 11.75
C LEU A 351 25.95 13.18 11.39
N GLU A 352 26.40 13.53 10.18
CA GLU A 352 27.78 13.34 9.72
C GLU A 352 28.77 14.05 10.64
N ILE A 353 28.57 15.37 10.83
CA ILE A 353 29.41 16.18 11.71
C ILE A 353 29.36 15.66 13.15
N LEU A 354 28.18 15.26 13.64
CA LEU A 354 28.04 14.73 14.99
C LEU A 354 28.81 13.41 15.15
N ALA A 355 28.73 12.50 14.18
CA ALA A 355 29.45 11.23 14.21
C ALA A 355 30.97 11.43 14.17
N GLU A 356 31.47 12.34 13.32
CA GLU A 356 32.88 12.70 13.28
C GLU A 356 33.38 13.28 14.61
N LEU A 357 32.63 14.22 15.19
CA LEU A 357 32.97 14.82 16.48
C LEU A 357 32.97 13.79 17.61
N MET A 358 32.14 12.75 17.53
CA MET A 358 32.14 11.63 18.48
C MET A 358 33.27 10.63 18.24
N ALA A 359 33.73 10.46 17.00
CA ALA A 359 34.83 9.56 16.66
C ALA A 359 36.21 10.18 16.97
N GLY A 360 36.34 11.50 16.81
CA GLY A 360 37.63 12.21 16.93
C GLY A 360 37.99 12.70 18.34
N LEU A 361 37.10 12.60 19.32
CA LEU A 361 37.29 13.23 20.64
C LEU A 361 36.90 12.27 21.79
N ASP A 362 37.83 12.04 22.72
CA ASP A 362 37.56 11.46 24.07
C ASP A 362 36.83 12.46 24.97
N ARG A 363 35.75 13.07 24.46
CA ARG A 363 34.92 14.02 25.21
C ARG A 363 33.63 13.32 25.64
N PRO A 364 33.14 13.58 26.87
CA PRO A 364 31.86 13.03 27.33
C PRO A 364 30.65 13.67 26.63
N VAL A 365 30.85 14.80 25.94
CA VAL A 365 29.80 15.57 25.28
C VAL A 365 30.31 16.31 24.04
N VAL A 366 29.42 16.54 23.09
CA VAL A 366 29.64 17.36 21.90
C VAL A 366 28.84 18.67 22.03
N PRO A 367 29.49 19.84 22.10
CA PRO A 367 28.80 21.12 22.07
C PRO A 367 28.04 21.35 20.76
N VAL A 368 26.79 21.84 20.85
CA VAL A 368 26.01 22.21 19.64
C VAL A 368 26.69 23.30 18.83
N ALA A 369 27.46 24.19 19.50
CA ALA A 369 28.23 25.22 18.83
C ALA A 369 29.32 24.66 17.91
N ASP A 370 29.94 23.53 18.28
CA ASP A 370 30.98 22.89 17.47
C ASP A 370 30.37 22.32 16.18
N ILE A 371 29.18 21.70 16.31
CA ILE A 371 28.40 21.20 15.16
C ILE A 371 28.06 22.36 14.21
N VAL A 372 27.60 23.49 14.76
CA VAL A 372 27.22 24.68 13.98
C VAL A 372 28.43 25.29 13.27
N ALA A 373 29.57 25.38 13.95
CA ALA A 373 30.80 25.92 13.36
C ALA A 373 31.24 25.10 12.14
N ILE A 374 31.27 23.77 12.28
CA ILE A 374 31.63 22.87 11.17
C ILE A 374 30.58 22.91 10.05
N LEU A 375 29.29 22.99 10.40
CA LEU A 375 28.22 23.05 9.40
C LEU A 375 28.29 24.35 8.57
N ILE A 376 28.62 25.49 9.21
CA ILE A 376 28.84 26.76 8.51
C ILE A 376 30.05 26.66 7.58
N ASP A 377 31.16 26.07 8.06
CA ASP A 377 32.38 25.93 7.28
C ASP A 377 32.17 25.06 6.03
N ARG A 378 31.47 23.92 6.18
CA ARG A 378 31.27 22.95 5.09
C ARG A 378 30.13 23.30 4.15
N TYR A 379 29.00 23.78 4.68
CA TYR A 379 27.75 23.91 3.92
C TYR A 379 27.15 25.32 4.00
N GLY A 380 27.83 26.30 4.61
CA GLY A 380 27.29 27.63 4.82
C GLY A 380 26.83 28.34 3.54
N PHE A 381 27.42 28.00 2.39
CA PHE A 381 27.04 28.55 1.08
C PHE A 381 25.73 27.98 0.52
N GLU A 382 25.25 26.84 1.03
CA GLU A 382 24.00 26.19 0.59
C GLU A 382 22.75 26.83 1.21
N TYR A 383 22.92 27.67 2.26
CA TYR A 383 21.82 28.22 3.03
C TYR A 383 21.69 29.74 2.84
N GLU A 384 20.52 30.18 2.37
CA GLU A 384 20.21 31.62 2.24
C GLU A 384 20.08 32.34 3.60
N ARG A 385 19.82 31.58 4.68
CA ARG A 385 19.66 32.12 6.03
C ARG A 385 20.83 31.71 6.92
N PRO A 386 21.25 32.57 7.88
CA PRO A 386 22.31 32.24 8.82
C PRO A 386 22.01 30.97 9.61
N ILE A 387 22.98 30.05 9.65
CA ILE A 387 22.93 28.86 10.50
C ILE A 387 23.12 29.29 11.96
N THR A 388 22.24 28.84 12.86
CA THR A 388 22.28 29.24 14.28
C THR A 388 22.22 28.04 15.22
N ASN A 389 22.80 28.19 16.42
CA ASN A 389 22.70 27.23 17.53
C ASN A 389 21.25 26.85 17.86
N ARG A 390 20.32 27.81 17.75
CA ARG A 390 18.89 27.57 18.00
C ARG A 390 18.27 26.66 16.95
N TRP A 391 18.61 26.88 15.69
CA TRP A 391 18.07 26.09 14.58
C TRP A 391 18.65 24.68 14.58
N ILE A 392 19.97 24.51 14.68
CA ILE A 392 20.59 23.19 14.74
C ILE A 392 20.19 22.44 16.01
N GLY A 393 20.13 23.12 17.16
CA GLY A 393 19.59 22.54 18.39
C GLY A 393 18.10 22.16 18.29
N SER A 394 17.33 22.74 17.36
CA SER A 394 15.96 22.33 17.06
C SER A 394 15.93 21.10 16.15
N ILE A 395 16.83 21.00 15.16
CA ILE A 395 16.97 19.81 14.30
C ILE A 395 17.33 18.59 15.15
N ILE A 396 18.38 18.70 15.97
CA ILE A 396 18.86 17.62 16.86
C ILE A 396 17.73 17.12 17.76
N ARG A 397 16.99 18.02 18.41
CA ARG A 397 15.94 17.62 19.37
C ARG A 397 14.62 17.21 18.73
N LYS A 398 14.14 17.97 17.74
CA LYS A 398 12.77 17.80 17.21
C LYS A 398 12.70 16.86 16.03
N ARG A 399 13.74 16.80 15.21
CA ARG A 399 13.75 16.00 13.96
C ARG A 399 14.54 14.71 14.13
N LEU A 400 15.74 14.79 14.73
CA LEU A 400 16.58 13.61 15.01
C LEU A 400 16.24 12.93 16.35
N ASN A 401 15.42 13.58 17.19
CA ASN A 401 15.03 13.09 18.51
C ASN A 401 16.24 12.72 19.41
N ILE A 402 17.36 13.43 19.25
CA ILE A 402 18.57 13.27 20.08
C ILE A 402 18.46 14.18 21.30
N ARG A 403 18.78 13.65 22.48
CA ARG A 403 18.69 14.42 23.72
C ARG A 403 19.81 15.44 23.77
N THR A 404 19.47 16.66 24.19
CA THR A 404 20.47 17.68 24.53
C THR A 404 20.18 18.25 25.90
N TYR A 405 21.24 18.64 26.61
CA TYR A 405 21.12 19.29 27.92
C TYR A 405 22.09 20.46 28.00
N LYS A 406 21.90 21.30 29.03
CA LYS A 406 22.74 22.49 29.24
C LYS A 406 23.90 22.12 30.16
N SER A 407 25.13 22.37 29.70
CA SER A 407 26.37 22.22 30.47
C SER A 407 27.17 23.51 30.36
N HIS A 408 27.59 24.07 31.50
CA HIS A 408 28.42 25.29 31.55
C HIS A 408 27.91 26.45 30.68
N GLY A 409 26.58 26.62 30.61
CA GLY A 409 25.95 27.69 29.83
C GLY A 409 25.60 27.32 28.38
N VAL A 410 26.14 26.23 27.83
CA VAL A 410 25.99 25.82 26.42
C VAL A 410 25.17 24.53 26.30
N TYR A 411 24.45 24.34 25.19
CA TYR A 411 23.77 23.07 24.91
C TYR A 411 24.74 22.04 24.33
N VAL A 412 24.66 20.81 24.84
CA VAL A 412 25.55 19.71 24.45
C VAL A 412 24.78 18.42 24.18
N VAL A 413 25.34 17.56 23.34
CA VAL A 413 24.87 16.20 23.05
C VAL A 413 25.75 15.20 23.82
N PRO A 414 25.20 14.28 24.64
CA PRO A 414 25.99 13.27 25.33
C PRO A 414 26.55 12.21 24.36
N THR A 415 27.81 11.79 24.55
CA THR A 415 28.42 10.72 23.74
C THR A 415 27.90 9.32 24.08
N GLY A 416 27.22 9.15 25.22
CA GLY A 416 26.51 7.90 25.57
C GLY A 416 25.38 7.51 24.60
N ASP A 417 24.91 8.43 23.74
CA ASP A 417 23.91 8.16 22.70
C ASP A 417 24.53 7.60 21.39
N ARG A 418 25.80 7.20 21.39
CA ARG A 418 26.55 6.77 20.18
C ARG A 418 25.82 5.72 19.33
N SER A 419 25.32 4.63 19.93
CA SER A 419 24.62 3.58 19.17
C SER A 419 23.35 4.09 18.49
N LYS A 420 22.66 5.08 19.10
CA LYS A 420 21.50 5.73 18.49
C LYS A 420 21.90 6.62 17.30
N ILE A 421 23.04 7.29 17.40
CA ILE A 421 23.59 8.13 16.32
C ILE A 421 24.04 7.24 15.17
N GLU A 422 24.71 6.12 15.42
CA GLU A 422 25.09 5.13 14.40
C GLU A 422 23.86 4.58 13.65
N LEU A 423 22.78 4.24 14.37
CA LEU A 423 21.50 3.84 13.75
C LEU A 423 20.87 4.94 12.90
N LEU A 424 20.97 6.20 13.34
CA LEU A 424 20.48 7.34 12.57
C LEU A 424 21.34 7.60 11.33
N CYS A 425 22.66 7.51 11.45
CA CYS A 425 23.59 7.64 10.31
C CYS A 425 23.26 6.60 9.22
N ALA A 426 23.09 5.33 9.59
CA ALA A 426 22.67 4.28 8.66
C ALA A 426 21.34 4.60 7.95
N ARG A 427 20.34 5.11 8.69
CA ARG A 427 19.02 5.47 8.14
C ARG A 427 19.06 6.64 7.14
N TYR A 428 19.99 7.56 7.34
CA TYR A 428 20.19 8.75 6.51
C TYR A 428 21.27 8.55 5.43
N GLY A 429 21.87 7.36 5.31
CA GLY A 429 22.92 7.08 4.32
C GLY A 429 24.27 7.74 4.63
N VAL A 430 24.47 8.19 5.87
CA VAL A 430 25.72 8.81 6.31
C VAL A 430 26.73 7.72 6.62
N SER A 431 27.81 7.68 5.84
CA SER A 431 28.92 6.74 6.07
C SER A 431 29.79 7.26 7.23
N THR A 432 29.66 6.67 8.41
CA THR A 432 30.53 7.01 9.54
C THR A 432 31.93 6.47 9.27
N ILE A 433 32.94 7.34 9.17
CA ILE A 433 34.36 6.96 9.07
C ILE A 433 34.70 6.13 10.32
N GLY A 434 34.79 4.80 10.17
CA GLY A 434 35.17 3.88 11.24
C GLY A 434 34.42 2.54 11.32
N SER A 435 33.32 2.33 10.60
CA SER A 435 32.64 1.03 10.57
C SER A 435 32.96 0.31 9.26
N PRO A 436 33.49 -0.93 9.26
CA PRO A 436 33.52 -1.73 8.05
C PRO A 436 32.06 -1.94 7.56
N PRO A 437 31.84 -2.10 6.24
CA PRO A 437 30.52 -2.44 5.72
C PRO A 437 29.98 -3.66 6.48
N PRO A 438 28.66 -3.72 6.74
CA PRO A 438 28.08 -4.86 7.44
C PRO A 438 28.46 -6.14 6.70
N GLU A 439 29.19 -7.03 7.37
CA GLU A 439 29.48 -8.35 6.86
C GLU A 439 28.14 -9.01 6.54
N VAL A 440 27.96 -9.33 5.26
CA VAL A 440 26.92 -10.23 4.80
C VAL A 440 27.14 -11.52 5.57
N TYR A 441 26.25 -11.83 6.52
CA TYR A 441 26.26 -13.12 7.22
C TYR A 441 26.13 -14.25 6.20
N GLY A 442 27.27 -14.75 5.73
CA GLY A 442 27.40 -16.00 5.02
C GLY A 442 27.35 -17.13 6.03
N GLY A 443 26.14 -17.54 6.39
CA GLY A 443 25.92 -18.83 7.05
C GLY A 443 26.13 -19.95 6.04
N HIS A 444 27.38 -20.42 5.90
CA HIS A 444 27.64 -21.77 5.45
C HIS A 444 28.05 -22.59 6.68
N GLU A 445 27.06 -23.21 7.30
CA GLU A 445 27.28 -24.46 8.01
C GLU A 445 27.56 -25.53 6.97
N ASP A 446 28.80 -26.01 6.90
CA ASP A 446 29.09 -27.34 6.35
C ASP A 446 29.89 -28.12 7.41
N GLY A 447 29.16 -28.94 8.15
CA GLY A 447 29.76 -30.02 8.93
C GLY A 447 29.47 -31.34 8.24
N VAL A 448 30.48 -31.96 7.61
CA VAL A 448 30.53 -33.43 7.44
C VAL A 448 32.00 -33.90 7.35
N GLY A 449 32.35 -34.86 8.21
CA GLY A 449 33.12 -36.02 7.75
C GLY A 449 34.61 -36.06 8.06
N ALA A 450 34.96 -36.31 9.32
CA ALA A 450 36.20 -36.99 9.65
C ALA A 450 36.22 -38.38 8.99
N THR A 451 37.14 -38.64 8.06
CA THR A 451 37.47 -40.01 7.63
C THR A 451 38.98 -40.19 7.55
N ARG A 452 39.42 -41.27 8.19
CA ARG A 452 40.79 -41.74 8.44
C ARG A 452 41.55 -42.02 7.14
N TYR A 453 42.82 -41.63 7.09
CA TYR A 453 43.82 -42.27 6.23
C TYR A 453 44.78 -43.09 7.09
N LEU A 454 44.75 -44.41 6.88
CA LEU A 454 45.71 -45.40 7.37
C LEU A 454 46.31 -46.13 6.17
N GLY A 455 47.65 -46.16 6.11
CA GLY A 455 48.48 -47.09 5.33
C GLY A 455 48.72 -46.70 3.86
N ALA A 456 49.89 -46.87 3.26
CA ALA A 456 51.15 -47.45 3.71
C ALA A 456 52.26 -47.13 2.68
N SER A 457 53.51 -47.12 3.16
CA SER A 457 54.77 -47.54 2.48
C SER A 457 55.22 -46.89 1.16
N ASP A 458 56.35 -46.16 1.24
CA ASP A 458 57.66 -46.33 0.53
C ASP A 458 57.71 -47.09 -0.83
N PRO A 459 58.74 -46.88 -1.70
CA PRO A 459 60.07 -46.29 -1.43
C PRO A 459 60.62 -45.32 -2.51
N PHE A 460 61.58 -44.47 -2.11
CA PHE A 460 62.94 -44.30 -2.67
C PHE A 460 63.55 -42.95 -2.25
#